data_AF-A0A9W5TZY3-F1
#
_entry.id   AF-A0A9W5TZY3-F1
#
_cell.length_a   1.000
_cell.length_b   1.000
_cell.length_c   1.000
_cell.angle_alpha   90.00
_cell.angle_beta   90.00
_cell.angle_gamma   90.00
#
_symmetry.space_group_name_H-M   'P 1'
#
loop_
_entity.id
_entity.type
_entity.pdbx_description
1 polymer ?
#
loop_
_entity_poly.entity_id
_entity_poly.type
_entity_poly.pdbx_seq_one_letter_code
_entity_poly.pdbx_strand_id
1 'polypeptide(L)'
;MAQQNSQQQLQQALQQAQQAQQAVQQAQTSANPQAVQQAQQQLQQAQQGLQNAQAQAGASGQQNTQLQQAQQQLQQAYQQMQQAQQSQQAQSNQQNNSFQ
;
A
#
# COMPACT_ATOMS: atom_id res chain seq x y z
N MET A 1 -8.42 18.90 -21.75
CA MET A 1 -8.93 17.57 -21.33
C MET A 1 -7.90 16.72 -20.56
N ALA A 2 -6.61 16.71 -20.91
CA ALA A 2 -5.60 15.90 -20.21
C ALA A 2 -5.54 16.15 -18.68
N GLN A 3 -5.58 17.42 -18.25
CA GLN A 3 -5.42 17.80 -16.84
C GLN A 3 -6.59 17.35 -15.94
N GLN A 4 -7.80 17.24 -16.52
CA GLN A 4 -9.00 16.81 -15.81
C GLN A 4 -9.00 15.29 -15.59
N ASN A 5 -8.41 14.55 -16.54
CA ASN A 5 -8.25 13.10 -16.45
C ASN A 5 -7.17 12.72 -15.43
N SER A 6 -6.05 13.46 -15.39
CA SER A 6 -5.00 13.27 -14.39
C SER A 6 -5.51 13.46 -12.96
N GLN A 7 -6.43 14.42 -12.75
CA GLN A 7 -6.99 14.68 -11.42
C GLN A 7 -7.88 13.53 -10.94
N GLN A 8 -8.69 12.94 -11.83
CA GLN A 8 -9.49 11.75 -11.49
C GLN A 8 -8.61 10.53 -11.20
N GLN A 9 -7.57 10.29 -12.01
CA GLN A 9 -6.63 9.19 -11.74
C GLN A 9 -5.90 9.37 -10.42
N LEU A 10 -5.48 10.61 -10.10
CA LEU A 10 -4.88 10.91 -8.81
C LEU A 10 -5.83 10.63 -7.66
N GLN A 11 -7.09 11.07 -7.76
CA GLN A 11 -8.07 10.85 -6.70
C GLN A 11 -8.33 9.36 -6.47
N GLN A 12 -8.38 8.57 -7.54
CA GLN A 12 -8.52 7.12 -7.46
C GLN A 12 -7.28 6.46 -6.83
N ALA A 13 -6.07 6.88 -7.22
CA ALA A 13 -4.83 6.38 -6.65
C ALA A 13 -4.69 6.72 -5.15
N LEU A 14 -5.09 7.94 -4.75
CA LEU A 14 -5.13 8.35 -3.35
C LEU A 14 -6.10 7.48 -2.53
N GLN A 15 -7.26 7.19 -3.08
CA GLN A 15 -8.25 6.33 -2.42
C GLN A 15 -7.72 4.89 -2.26
N GLN A 16 -7.08 4.35 -3.29
CA GLN A 16 -6.43 3.03 -3.20
C GLN A 16 -5.31 3.01 -2.17
N ALA A 17 -4.47 4.04 -2.11
CA ALA A 17 -3.40 4.15 -1.12
C ALA A 17 -3.94 4.17 0.31
N GLN A 18 -5.05 4.88 0.53
CA GLN A 18 -5.70 4.97 1.85
C GLN A 18 -6.32 3.63 2.26
N GLN A 19 -6.95 2.91 1.33
CA GLN A 19 -7.46 1.55 1.56
C GLN A 19 -6.32 0.58 1.88
N ALA A 20 -5.23 0.64 1.10
CA ALA A 20 -4.06 -0.19 1.33
C ALA A 20 -3.46 0.05 2.73
N GLN A 21 -3.37 1.30 3.17
CA GLN A 21 -2.90 1.64 4.51
C GLN A 21 -3.77 1.02 5.61
N GLN A 22 -5.11 1.08 5.47
CA GLN A 22 -6.02 0.42 6.41
C GLN A 22 -5.86 -1.10 6.41
N ALA A 23 -5.73 -1.71 5.23
CA ALA A 23 -5.54 -3.15 5.10
C ALA A 23 -4.23 -3.60 5.77
N VAL A 24 -3.14 -2.82 5.63
CA VAL A 24 -1.86 -3.09 6.31
C VAL A 24 -2.00 -2.98 7.82
N GLN A 25 -2.68 -1.96 8.33
CA GLN A 25 -2.92 -1.84 9.78
C GLN A 25 -3.71 -3.02 10.33
N GLN A 26 -4.76 -3.45 9.62
CA GLN A 26 -5.50 -4.66 9.96
C GLN A 26 -4.61 -5.89 9.90
N ALA A 27 -3.78 -6.03 8.86
CA ALA A 27 -2.87 -7.16 8.72
C ALA A 27 -1.84 -7.23 9.86
N GLN A 28 -1.30 -6.09 10.28
CA GLN A 28 -0.39 -5.99 11.43
C GLN A 28 -1.06 -6.39 12.74
N THR A 29 -2.28 -5.91 13.00
CA THR A 29 -2.98 -6.15 14.27
C THR A 29 -3.60 -7.54 14.35
N SER A 30 -4.14 -8.06 13.25
CA SER A 30 -4.81 -9.36 13.24
C SER A 30 -3.85 -10.54 13.11
N ALA A 31 -2.60 -10.30 12.68
CA ALA A 31 -1.65 -11.36 12.30
C ALA A 31 -2.36 -12.45 11.47
N ASN A 32 -3.20 -12.04 10.51
CA ASN A 32 -3.90 -12.95 9.64
C ASN A 32 -3.20 -12.99 8.28
N PRO A 33 -2.71 -14.15 7.81
CA PRO A 33 -2.05 -14.26 6.51
C PRO A 33 -2.95 -13.83 5.34
N GLN A 34 -4.28 -14.00 5.44
CA GLN A 34 -5.21 -13.51 4.42
C GLN A 34 -5.28 -11.98 4.40
N ALA A 35 -5.24 -11.34 5.57
CA ALA A 35 -5.22 -9.88 5.67
C ALA A 35 -3.91 -9.32 5.10
N VAL A 36 -2.78 -9.98 5.34
CA VAL A 36 -1.49 -9.62 4.73
C VAL A 36 -1.54 -9.73 3.21
N GLN A 37 -2.10 -10.80 2.65
CA GLN A 37 -2.24 -10.95 1.20
C GLN A 37 -3.15 -9.88 0.59
N GLN A 38 -4.30 -9.58 1.21
CA GLN A 38 -5.17 -8.51 0.74
C GLN A 38 -4.48 -7.15 0.79
N ALA A 39 -3.80 -6.84 1.89
CA ALA A 39 -3.06 -5.60 2.05
C ALA A 39 -1.97 -5.46 0.99
N GLN A 40 -1.25 -6.56 0.68
CA GLN A 40 -0.23 -6.57 -0.35
C GLN A 40 -0.80 -6.32 -1.75
N GLN A 41 -1.95 -6.92 -2.09
CA GLN A 41 -2.62 -6.64 -3.36
C GLN A 41 -3.06 -5.17 -3.48
N GLN A 42 -3.65 -4.61 -2.42
CA GLN A 42 -4.08 -3.22 -2.43
C GLN A 42 -2.90 -2.25 -2.51
N LEU A 43 -1.81 -2.52 -1.78
CA LEU A 43 -0.57 -1.74 -1.88
C LEU A 43 -0.03 -1.72 -3.31
N GLN A 44 -0.03 -2.87 -3.99
CA GLN A 44 0.50 -2.99 -5.34
C GLN A 44 -0.37 -2.23 -6.35
N GLN A 45 -1.70 -2.33 -6.25
CA GLN A 45 -2.61 -1.54 -7.09
C GLN A 45 -2.44 -0.04 -6.86
N ALA A 46 -2.40 0.38 -5.59
CA ALA A 46 -2.22 1.79 -5.24
C ALA A 46 -0.89 2.35 -5.76
N GLN A 47 0.20 1.56 -5.67
CA GLN A 47 1.50 1.96 -6.19
C GLN A 47 1.48 2.14 -7.70
N GLN A 48 0.85 1.22 -8.42
CA GLN A 48 0.72 1.30 -9.88
C GLN A 48 -0.17 2.48 -10.31
N GLY A 49 -1.25 2.75 -9.57
CA GLY A 49 -2.11 3.91 -9.76
C GLY A 49 -1.37 5.23 -9.53
N LEU A 50 -0.60 5.34 -8.44
CA LEU A 50 0.21 6.53 -8.16
C LEU A 50 1.31 6.74 -9.20
N GLN A 51 1.95 5.67 -9.70
CA GLN A 51 3.00 5.79 -10.70
C GLN A 51 2.44 6.26 -12.05
N ASN A 52 1.26 5.76 -12.45
CA ASN A 52 0.54 6.26 -13.63
C ASN A 52 0.12 7.72 -13.46
N ALA A 53 -0.48 8.05 -12.32
CA ALA A 53 -0.88 9.42 -12.01
C ALA A 53 0.35 10.36 -11.99
N GLN A 54 1.50 9.92 -11.49
CA GLN A 54 2.75 10.68 -11.51
C GLN A 54 3.29 10.89 -12.93
N ALA A 55 3.26 9.85 -13.77
CA ALA A 55 3.67 9.96 -15.17
C ALA A 55 2.79 10.96 -15.95
N GLN A 56 1.47 10.97 -15.68
CA GLN A 56 0.53 11.89 -16.32
C GLN A 56 0.50 13.29 -15.70
N ALA A 57 0.80 13.42 -14.41
CA ALA A 57 0.81 14.70 -13.70
C ALA A 57 2.09 15.52 -13.96
N GLY A 58 3.03 15.01 -14.77
CA GLY A 58 4.43 15.41 -15.00
C GLY A 58 4.79 16.88 -15.32
N ALA A 59 3.94 17.86 -15.00
CA ALA A 59 4.26 19.29 -15.00
C ALA A 59 3.42 20.12 -14.02
N SER A 60 2.45 19.53 -13.30
CA SER A 60 1.51 20.26 -12.44
C SER A 60 1.97 20.22 -10.99
N GLY A 61 2.73 21.22 -10.55
CA GLY A 61 3.38 21.25 -9.22
C GLY A 61 2.46 20.97 -8.03
N GLN A 62 1.15 21.24 -8.13
CA GLN A 62 0.17 21.00 -7.07
C GLN A 62 -0.22 19.51 -6.93
N GLN A 63 -0.31 18.77 -8.05
CA GLN A 63 -0.57 17.32 -8.05
C GLN A 63 0.65 16.54 -7.57
N ASN A 64 1.85 17.08 -7.81
CA ASN A 64 3.10 16.48 -7.36
C ASN A 64 3.21 16.37 -5.83
N THR A 65 2.70 17.35 -5.08
CA THR A 65 2.74 17.33 -3.61
C THR A 65 1.84 16.22 -3.04
N GLN A 66 0.63 16.06 -3.57
CA GLN A 66 -0.30 14.99 -3.15
C GLN A 66 0.25 13.61 -3.51
N LEU A 67 0.85 13.46 -4.70
CA LEU A 67 1.53 12.24 -5.13
C LEU A 67 2.70 11.88 -4.21
N GLN A 68 3.54 12.85 -3.86
CA GLN A 68 4.66 12.62 -2.95
C GLN A 68 4.20 12.18 -1.56
N GLN A 69 3.15 12.81 -1.03
CA GLN A 69 2.61 12.44 0.27
C GLN A 69 2.04 11.01 0.26
N ALA A 70 1.31 10.65 -0.80
CA ALA A 70 0.78 9.31 -0.97
C ALA A 70 1.87 8.25 -1.19
N GLN A 71 2.93 8.59 -1.92
CA GLN A 71 4.10 7.72 -2.06
C GLN A 71 4.76 7.46 -0.71
N GLN A 72 4.95 8.47 0.12
CA GLN A 72 5.49 8.28 1.46
C GLN A 72 4.58 7.39 2.32
N GLN A 73 3.26 7.60 2.28
CA GLN A 73 2.31 6.75 3.00
C GLN A 73 2.36 5.30 2.53
N LEU A 74 2.37 5.05 1.21
CA LEU A 74 2.52 3.71 0.66
C LEU A 74 3.84 3.07 1.06
N GLN A 75 4.93 3.83 1.04
CA GLN A 75 6.25 3.31 1.39
C GLN A 75 6.31 2.89 2.87
N GLN A 76 5.71 3.68 3.77
CA GLN A 76 5.55 3.28 5.17
C GLN A 76 4.67 2.04 5.31
N ALA A 77 3.55 1.99 4.61
CA ALA A 77 2.64 0.85 4.64
C ALA A 77 3.32 -0.43 4.08
N TYR A 78 4.18 -0.31 3.07
CA TYR A 78 5.00 -1.41 2.57
C TYR A 78 5.96 -1.96 3.62
N GLN A 79 6.65 -1.08 4.37
CA GLN A 79 7.53 -1.51 5.46
C GLN A 79 6.75 -2.21 6.57
N GLN A 80 5.60 -1.64 6.96
CA GLN A 80 4.73 -2.25 7.97
C GLN A 80 4.20 -3.62 7.53
N MET A 81 3.81 -3.77 6.27
CA MET A 81 3.37 -5.03 5.69
C MET A 81 4.50 -6.07 5.67
N GLN A 82 5.71 -5.66 5.30
CA GLN A 82 6.87 -6.56 5.28
C GLN A 82 7.20 -7.07 6.70
N GLN A 83 7.08 -6.21 7.72
CA GLN A 83 7.15 -6.62 9.12
C GLN A 83 6.04 -7.60 9.50
N ALA A 84 4.77 -7.31 9.13
CA ALA A 84 3.65 -8.20 9.41
C ALA A 84 3.87 -9.59 8.80
N GLN A 85 4.36 -9.63 7.55
CA GLN A 85 4.65 -10.86 6.83
C GLN A 85 5.81 -11.65 7.49
N GLN A 86 6.86 -10.96 7.94
CA GLN A 86 7.98 -11.60 8.64
C GLN A 86 7.55 -12.15 10.01
N SER A 87 6.76 -11.40 10.77
CA SER A 87 6.17 -11.87 12.03
C SER A 87 5.28 -13.10 11.82
N GLN A 88 4.49 -13.12 10.74
CA GLN A 88 3.66 -14.27 10.34
C GLN A 88 4.50 -15.53 10.12
N GLN A 89 5.62 -15.39 9.41
CA GLN A 89 6.53 -16.48 9.07
C GLN A 89 7.30 -16.98 10.30
N ALA A 90 7.67 -16.09 11.22
CA ALA A 90 8.28 -16.46 12.49
C ALA A 90 7.32 -17.25 13.39
N GLN A 91 6.05 -16.82 13.48
CA GLN A 91 5.06 -17.47 14.33
C GLN A 91 4.66 -18.87 13.84
N SER A 92 4.60 -19.07 12.52
CA SER A 92 4.32 -20.38 11.92
C SER A 92 5.46 -21.39 12.14
N ASN A 93 6.72 -20.94 12.13
CA ASN A 93 7.87 -21.80 12.44
C ASN A 93 7.94 -22.21 13.92
N GLN A 94 7.46 -21.37 14.84
CA GLN A 94 7.55 -21.65 16.27
C GLN A 94 6.55 -22.74 16.72
N GLN A 95 5.39 -22.84 16.06
CA GLN A 95 4.39 -23.88 16.35
C GLN A 95 4.84 -25.28 15.89
N ASN A 96 5.74 -25.38 14.91
CA ASN A 96 6.25 -26.67 14.42
C ASN A 96 7.34 -27.26 15.33
N ASN A 97 8.00 -26.44 16.13
CA ASN A 97 9.08 -26.88 17.01
C ASN A 97 8.61 -27.27 18.42
N SER A 98 7.35 -27.01 18.77
CA SER A 98 6.77 -27.37 20.08
C SER A 98 6.11 -28.75 20.11
N PHE A 99 6.24 -29.55 19.04
CA PHE A 99 5.70 -30.93 18.94
C PHE A 99 6.79 -32.00 18.77
N GLN A 100 8.05 -31.71 19.10
CA GLN A 100 9.14 -32.71 19.13
C GLN A 100 9.66 -32.92 20.55
#